data_AF-A0A8X7TYA6-F1
#
_entry.id   AF-A0A8X7TYA6-F1
#
_cell.length_a   1.000
_cell.length_b   1.000
_cell.length_c   1.000
_cell.angle_alpha   90.00
_cell.angle_beta   90.00
_cell.angle_gamma   90.00
#
_symmetry.space_group_name_H-M   'P 1'
#
loop_
_entity.id
_entity.type
_entity.pdbx_description
1 polymer ?
#
loop_
_entity_poly.entity_id
_entity_poly.type
_entity_poly.pdbx_seq_one_letter_code
_entity_poly.pdbx_strand_id
1 'polypeptide(L)' 'MGKGKSVADCTAVWELRKEDLERKEKLSKLAILDTLLARSGPLSEAEEVAKNKLLAEYF' A
#
# COMPACT_ATOMS: atom_id res chain seq x y z
N MET A 1 -27.60 -20.68 21.73
CA MET A 1 -28.27 -20.34 20.46
C MET A 1 -27.20 -19.88 19.47
N GLY A 2 -26.69 -20.80 18.66
CA GLY A 2 -25.73 -20.47 17.59
C GLY A 2 -26.48 -19.89 16.40
N LYS A 3 -26.71 -18.58 16.40
CA LYS A 3 -27.32 -17.88 15.27
C LYS A 3 -26.17 -17.43 14.37
N GLY A 4 -26.15 -17.97 13.16
CA GLY A 4 -25.04 -17.86 12.21
C GLY A 4 -24.54 -16.43 12.05
N LYS A 5 -23.21 -16.28 12.04
CA LYS A 5 -22.55 -15.12 11.43
C LYS A 5 -23.19 -14.95 10.06
N SER A 6 -23.96 -13.89 9.90
CA SER A 6 -24.75 -13.68 8.69
C SER A 6 -23.77 -13.50 7.53
N VAL A 7 -24.15 -13.88 6.31
CA VAL A 7 -23.32 -13.61 5.10
C VAL A 7 -22.92 -12.13 5.05
N ALA A 8 -23.79 -11.24 5.53
CA ALA A 8 -23.53 -9.81 5.71
C ALA A 8 -22.30 -9.50 6.59
N ASP A 9 -22.07 -10.25 7.68
CA ASP A 9 -20.90 -10.06 8.54
C ASP A 9 -19.62 -10.53 7.84
N CYS A 10 -19.72 -11.61 7.05
CA CYS A 10 -18.61 -12.12 6.25
C CYS A 10 -18.22 -11.13 5.15
N THR A 11 -19.21 -10.58 4.44
CA THR A 11 -19.00 -9.54 3.42
C THR A 11 -18.39 -8.28 4.02
N ALA A 12 -18.89 -7.80 5.16
CA ALA A 12 -18.33 -6.63 5.84
C ALA A 12 -16.86 -6.83 6.25
N VAL A 13 -16.51 -8.00 6.80
CA VAL A 13 -15.12 -8.32 7.15
C VAL A 13 -14.24 -8.42 5.91
N TRP A 14 -14.76 -8.94 4.80
CA TRP A 14 -14.04 -9.03 3.53
C TRP A 14 -13.73 -7.66 2.95
N GLU A 15 -14.71 -6.75 2.90
CA GLU A 15 -14.52 -5.38 2.40
C GLU A 15 -13.50 -4.63 3.27
N LEU A 16 -13.60 -4.72 4.60
CA LEU A 16 -12.62 -4.11 5.51
C LEU A 16 -11.20 -4.66 5.29
N ARG A 17 -11.07 -5.97 5.02
CA ARG A 17 -9.76 -6.57 4.69
C ARG A 17 -9.21 -6.06 3.38
N LYS A 18 -10.08 -5.86 2.38
CA LYS A 18 -9.66 -5.33 1.08
C LYS A 18 -9.15 -3.90 1.22
N GLU A 19 -9.89 -3.04 1.93
CA GLU A 19 -9.46 -1.67 2.22
C GLU A 19 -8.15 -1.62 3.03
N ASP A 20 -7.98 -2.54 3.99
CA ASP A 20 -6.73 -2.66 4.76
C ASP A 20 -5.54 -3.08 3.89
N LEU A 21 -5.74 -4.02 2.97
CA LEU A 21 -4.71 -4.43 2.01
C LEU A 21 -4.31 -3.28 1.07
N GLU A 22 -5.28 -2.55 0.52
CA GLU A 22 -5.03 -1.39 -0.32
C GLU A 22 -4.27 -0.30 0.43
N ARG A 23 -4.64 -0.02 1.70
CA ARG A 23 -3.93 0.93 2.55
C ARG A 23 -2.51 0.46 2.86
N LYS A 24 -2.30 -0.82 3.14
CA LYS A 24 -0.98 -1.41 3.40
C LYS A 24 -0.08 -1.35 2.16
N GLU A 25 -0.63 -1.63 0.98
CA GLU A 25 0.11 -1.48 -0.28
C GLU A 25 0.57 -0.04 -0.47
N LYS A 26 -0.34 0.93 -0.29
CA LYS A 26 0.00 2.36 -0.36
C LYS A 26 1.08 2.74 0.64
N LEU A 27 0.97 2.30 1.90
CA LEU A 27 1.98 2.57 2.93
C LEU A 27 3.35 1.96 2.57
N SER A 28 3.36 0.75 2.02
CA SER A 28 4.60 0.10 1.57
C SER A 28 5.28 0.89 0.45
N LYS A 29 4.51 1.33 -0.55
CA LYS A 29 5.01 2.17 -1.66
C LYS A 29 5.56 3.51 -1.16
N LEU A 30 4.88 4.16 -0.22
CA LEU A 30 5.37 5.41 0.40
C LEU A 30 6.65 5.18 1.21
N ALA A 31 6.76 4.09 1.98
CA ALA A 31 7.97 3.77 2.72
C ALA A 31 9.18 3.53 1.80
N ILE A 32 8.96 2.90 0.63
CA ILE A 32 9.99 2.76 -0.41
C ILE A 32 10.40 4.14 -0.93
N LEU A 33 9.43 5.00 -1.26
CA LEU A 33 9.71 6.36 -1.73
C LEU A 33 10.50 7.17 -0.70
N ASP A 34 10.11 7.14 0.57
CA ASP A 34 10.84 7.81 1.66
C ASP A 34 12.29 7.30 1.77
N THR A 35 12.49 5.99 1.64
CA THR A 35 13.83 5.39 1.64
C THR A 35 14.67 5.85 0.45
N LEU A 36 14.07 5.94 -0.74
CA LEU A 36 14.74 6.43 -1.95
C LEU A 36 15.09 7.92 -1.84
N LEU A 37 14.21 8.72 -1.24
CA LEU A 37 14.43 10.16 -1.01
C LEU A 37 15.48 10.43 0.08
N ALA A 38 15.55 9.60 1.11
CA ALA A 38 16.51 9.73 2.21
C ALA A 38 17.92 9.23 1.85
N ARG A 39 18.08 8.55 0.72
CA ARG A 39 19.34 7.91 0.36
C ARG A 39 20.41 8.95 0.02
N SER A 40 21.55 8.87 0.69
CA SER A 40 22.72 9.71 0.42
C SER A 40 23.58 9.07 -0.67
N GLY A 41 23.48 9.57 -1.90
CA GLY A 41 24.28 9.13 -3.05
C GLY A 41 23.47 9.06 -4.34
N PRO A 42 24.11 8.79 -5.49
CA PRO A 42 23.39 8.60 -6.74
C PRO A 42 22.52 7.34 -6.65
N LEU A 43 21.26 7.45 -7.04
CA LEU A 43 20.40 6.31 -7.27
C LEU A 43 20.82 5.62 -8.58
N SER A 44 20.65 4.31 -8.64
CA SER A 44 20.73 3.59 -9.91
C SER A 44 19.58 4.02 -10.83
N GLU A 45 19.72 3.78 -12.13
CA GLU A 45 18.67 4.09 -13.11
C GLU A 45 17.32 3.45 -12.74
N ALA A 46 17.33 2.20 -12.27
CA ALA A 46 16.12 1.50 -11.84
C ALA A 46 15.45 2.18 -10.63
N GLU A 47 16.26 2.68 -9.69
CA GLU A 47 15.78 3.38 -8.50
C GLU A 47 15.26 4.78 -8.82
N GLU A 48 15.89 5.50 -9.74
CA GLU A 48 15.38 6.77 -10.28
C GLU A 48 14.03 6.57 -10.98
N VAL A 49 13.91 5.54 -11.82
CA VAL A 49 12.63 5.21 -12.49
C VAL A 49 11.56 4.86 -11.46
N ALA A 50 11.88 4.08 -10.44
CA ALA A 50 10.94 3.72 -9.38
C ALA A 50 10.51 4.96 -8.58
N LYS A 51 11.46 5.81 -8.18
CA LYS A 51 11.20 7.08 -7.49
C LYS A 51 10.26 7.97 -8.31
N ASN A 52 10.56 8.17 -9.60
CA ASN A 52 9.75 9.03 -10.47
C ASN A 52 8.34 8.49 -10.68
N LYS A 53 8.17 7.17 -10.82
CA LYS A 53 6.85 6.53 -10.90
C LYS A 53 6.05 6.72 -9.62
N LEU A 54 6.67 6.52 -8.45
CA LEU A 54 6.02 6.70 -7.16
C LEU A 54 5.66 8.16 -6.90
N LEU A 55 6.50 9.11 -7.32
CA LEU A 55 6.17 10.53 -7.24
C LEU A 55 4.95 10.86 -8.10
N ALA A 56 4.91 10.42 -9.37
CA ALA A 56 3.77 10.65 -10.26
C ALA A 56 2.46 9.95 -9.80
N GLU A 57 2.56 8.85 -9.02
CA GLU A 57 1.39 8.17 -8.45
C GLU A 57 0.78 8.95 -7.26
N TYR A 58 1.59 9.74 -6.53
CA TYR A 58 1.18 10.36 -5.26
C TYR A 58 1.21 11.89 -5.22
N PHE A 59 1.89 12.56 -6.16
CA PHE A 59 2.10 14.01 -6.22
C PHE A 59 1.91 14.54 -7.64
#